data_AF-A0A2N2BLJ5-F1
#
_entry.id   AF-A0A2N2BLJ5-F1
#
_cell.length_a   1.000
_cell.length_b   1.000
_cell.length_c   1.000
_cell.angle_alpha   90.00
_cell.angle_beta   90.00
_cell.angle_gamma   90.00
#
_symmetry.space_group_name_H-M   'P 1'
#
loop_
_entity.id
_entity.type
_entity.pdbx_description
1 polymer ?
#
loop_
_entity_poly.entity_id
_entity_poly.type
_entity_poly.pdbx_seq_one_letter_code
_entity_poly.pdbx_strand_id
1 'polypeptide(L)'
;MIELSEELLLRMYYKMNQARYFEEKLDDLVSKGQVHGTVHLAMGQEASGVMACLALEEGDLVSLSHRGHAQAIGFGLDVNLMMAECLGKYTGYCKGKGGSMHIADVENGNLGANGVVGGGFNLSCGAALTQKYHQTGKVVLCFAGDGATNEGSFHESLNLASVWKLPVVFFIENNQYGMSNPIENHMNVENISDRSEAYNIPGLTIDGNNFLDVYNTVTKALRYARAGKGPVLIEAKTYRYSGHSKSDKQVYRDQREVQVWRKKDPLLKMKEYLRENRVFTEKQILKMEDEAMISIEQAVEFAKKSPQPQLDTILEDVYA
;
A
#
# COMPACT_ATOMS: atom_id res chain seq x y z
N MET A 1 19.78 5.20 13.17
CA MET A 1 18.49 5.52 12.54
C MET A 1 18.73 6.61 11.51
N ILE A 2 17.93 6.67 10.45
CA ILE A 2 17.96 7.82 9.52
C ILE A 2 17.39 9.02 10.29
N GLU A 3 18.08 10.15 10.26
CA GLU A 3 17.58 11.38 10.86
C GLU A 3 16.42 11.90 10.03
N LEU A 4 15.27 12.14 10.66
CA LEU A 4 14.05 12.60 9.98
C LEU A 4 13.87 14.09 10.22
N SER A 5 13.71 14.86 9.14
CA SER A 5 13.37 16.27 9.26
C SER A 5 11.95 16.45 9.81
N GLU A 6 11.70 17.60 10.45
CA GLU A 6 10.35 17.96 10.91
C GLU A 6 9.35 17.95 9.75
N GLU A 7 9.73 18.46 8.58
CA GLU A 7 8.91 18.44 7.36
C GLU A 7 8.52 17.02 6.94
N LEU A 8 9.47 16.08 6.99
CA LEU A 8 9.19 14.69 6.65
C LEU A 8 8.25 14.05 7.68
N LEU A 9 8.43 14.31 8.97
CA LEU A 9 7.53 13.83 10.02
C LEU A 9 6.10 14.39 9.85
N LEU A 10 5.94 15.66 9.47
CA LEU A 10 4.63 16.25 9.15
C LEU A 10 3.99 15.52 7.97
N ARG A 11 4.73 15.36 6.88
CA ARG A 11 4.25 14.68 5.67
C ARG A 11 3.83 13.24 5.96
N MET A 12 4.63 12.52 6.74
CA MET A 12 4.33 11.15 7.18
C MET A 12 3.01 11.08 7.94
N TYR A 13 2.84 11.95 8.96
CA TYR A 13 1.62 11.94 9.79
C TYR A 13 0.38 12.36 9.00
N TYR A 14 0.48 13.43 8.21
CA TYR A 14 -0.60 13.89 7.35
C TYR A 14 -1.05 12.78 6.37
N LYS A 15 -0.10 12.12 5.70
CA LYS A 15 -0.42 11.07 4.72
C LYS A 15 -1.06 9.83 5.34
N MET A 16 -0.66 9.42 6.54
CA MET A 16 -1.35 8.33 7.23
C MET A 16 -2.77 8.70 7.64
N ASN A 17 -2.99 9.93 8.14
CA ASN A 17 -4.34 10.40 8.46
C ASN A 17 -5.20 10.49 7.19
N GLN A 18 -4.63 11.02 6.10
CA GLN A 18 -5.31 11.08 4.81
C GLN A 18 -5.73 9.68 4.33
N ALA A 19 -4.88 8.67 4.49
CA ALA A 19 -5.21 7.28 4.16
C ALA A 19 -6.34 6.70 5.03
N ARG A 20 -6.29 6.91 6.36
CA ARG A 20 -7.35 6.48 7.28
C ARG A 20 -8.69 7.12 6.92
N TYR A 21 -8.72 8.45 6.80
CA TYR A 21 -9.96 9.17 6.48
C TYR A 21 -10.50 8.83 5.10
N PHE A 22 -9.62 8.57 4.10
CA PHE A 22 -10.05 8.12 2.79
C PHE A 22 -10.83 6.81 2.89
N GLU A 23 -10.30 5.83 3.62
CA GLU A 23 -10.96 4.53 3.77
C GLU A 23 -12.20 4.56 4.64
N GLU A 24 -12.20 5.32 5.74
CA GLU A 24 -13.41 5.53 6.58
C GLU A 24 -14.53 6.18 5.77
N LYS A 25 -14.19 7.18 4.94
CA LYS A 25 -15.15 7.81 4.03
C LYS A 25 -15.64 6.83 2.98
N LEU A 26 -14.73 6.04 2.39
CA LEU A 26 -15.09 5.06 1.38
C LEU A 26 -16.03 3.99 1.94
N ASP A 27 -15.81 3.53 3.18
CA ASP A 27 -16.68 2.59 3.89
C ASP A 27 -18.10 3.16 4.08
N ASP A 28 -18.20 4.44 4.51
CA ASP A 28 -19.48 5.15 4.61
C ASP A 28 -20.20 5.22 3.24
N LEU A 29 -19.49 5.57 2.17
CA LEU A 29 -20.06 5.63 0.81
C LEU A 29 -20.51 4.25 0.30
N VAL A 30 -19.76 3.19 0.62
CA VAL A 30 -20.12 1.80 0.33
C VAL A 30 -21.41 1.42 1.05
N SER A 31 -21.54 1.76 2.34
CA SER A 31 -22.74 1.47 3.14
C SER A 31 -24.00 2.16 2.58
N LYS A 32 -23.81 3.31 1.91
CA LYS A 32 -24.86 4.09 1.22
C LYS A 32 -25.12 3.63 -0.22
N GLY A 33 -24.42 2.60 -0.70
CA GLY A 33 -24.57 2.07 -2.05
C GLY A 33 -24.03 2.99 -3.15
N GLN A 34 -23.13 3.92 -2.82
CA GLN A 34 -22.60 4.90 -3.79
C GLN A 34 -21.34 4.39 -4.52
N VAL A 35 -20.68 3.37 -3.98
CA VAL A 35 -19.50 2.73 -4.56
C VAL A 35 -19.89 1.39 -5.17
N HIS A 36 -19.62 1.23 -6.46
CA HIS A 36 -19.88 0.01 -7.22
C HIS A 36 -18.64 -0.91 -7.20
N GLY A 37 -18.87 -2.23 -7.29
CA GLY A 37 -17.80 -3.22 -7.22
C GLY A 37 -17.34 -3.53 -5.79
N THR A 38 -16.22 -4.23 -5.67
CA THR A 38 -15.67 -4.69 -4.39
C THR A 38 -14.66 -3.67 -3.85
N VAL A 39 -14.75 -3.37 -2.56
CA VAL A 39 -13.81 -2.51 -1.84
C VAL A 39 -13.07 -3.35 -0.80
N HIS A 40 -11.76 -3.19 -0.76
CA HIS A 40 -10.86 -3.89 0.14
C HIS A 40 -10.13 -2.87 1.01
N LEU A 41 -10.65 -2.67 2.22
CA LEU A 41 -10.08 -1.71 3.17
C LEU A 41 -8.83 -2.29 3.83
N ALA A 42 -7.88 -1.42 4.12
CA ALA A 42 -6.60 -1.72 4.73
C ALA A 42 -6.43 -1.08 6.12
N MET A 43 -7.43 -0.38 6.66
CA MET A 43 -7.39 0.30 7.97
C MET A 43 -6.62 -0.51 9.04
N GLY A 44 -5.61 0.12 9.63
CA GLY A 44 -4.61 -0.49 10.51
C GLY A 44 -3.25 -0.73 9.85
N GLN A 45 -3.16 -0.60 8.52
CA GLN A 45 -1.96 -0.78 7.70
C GLN A 45 -1.43 0.56 7.13
N GLU A 46 -1.80 1.69 7.73
CA GLU A 46 -1.43 3.01 7.18
C GLU A 46 0.09 3.22 7.18
N ALA A 47 0.77 2.82 8.27
CA ALA A 47 2.22 2.95 8.36
C ALA A 47 2.94 2.09 7.32
N SER A 48 2.57 0.83 7.15
CA SER A 48 3.20 -0.06 6.18
C SER A 48 3.03 0.45 4.75
N GLY A 49 1.83 0.85 4.36
CA GLY A 49 1.56 1.37 3.01
C GLY A 49 2.19 2.74 2.75
N VAL A 50 1.97 3.71 3.64
CA VAL A 50 2.43 5.10 3.42
C VAL A 50 3.94 5.21 3.55
N MET A 51 4.55 4.63 4.59
CA MET A 51 5.97 4.83 4.86
C MET A 51 6.85 4.10 3.86
N ALA A 52 6.44 2.93 3.37
CA ALA A 52 7.18 2.21 2.35
C ALA A 52 7.23 3.02 1.03
N CYS A 53 6.13 3.68 0.66
CA CYS A 53 6.10 4.55 -0.52
C CYS A 53 6.85 5.88 -0.32
N LEU A 54 6.79 6.50 0.86
CA LEU A 54 7.54 7.74 1.14
C LEU A 54 9.07 7.54 1.11
N ALA A 55 9.54 6.29 1.19
CA ALA A 55 10.96 5.95 1.06
C ALA A 55 11.45 5.90 -0.40
N LEU A 56 10.54 5.95 -1.39
CA LEU A 56 10.88 5.99 -2.81
C LEU A 56 11.44 7.35 -3.22
N GLU A 57 12.32 7.34 -4.21
CA GLU A 57 12.83 8.55 -4.86
C GLU A 57 12.05 8.81 -6.16
N GLU A 58 12.11 10.05 -6.65
CA GLU A 58 11.47 10.43 -7.91
C GLU A 58 11.88 9.48 -9.06
N GLY A 59 10.91 8.97 -9.80
CA GLY A 59 11.10 8.03 -10.91
C GLY A 59 11.29 6.56 -10.50
N ASP A 60 11.28 6.24 -9.20
CA ASP A 60 11.07 4.85 -8.78
C ASP A 60 9.64 4.40 -9.08
N LEU A 61 9.45 3.09 -9.19
CA LEU A 61 8.17 2.50 -9.57
C LEU A 61 7.57 1.70 -8.41
N VAL A 62 6.25 1.59 -8.41
CA VAL A 62 5.50 0.81 -7.43
C VAL A 62 4.46 -0.07 -8.12
N SER A 63 4.30 -1.31 -7.66
CA SER A 63 3.10 -2.12 -7.92
C SER A 63 2.33 -2.27 -6.62
N LEU A 64 1.04 -1.96 -6.66
CA LEU A 64 0.19 -1.91 -5.47
C LEU A 64 -0.59 -3.22 -5.30
N SER A 65 -0.97 -3.51 -4.06
CA SER A 65 -1.91 -4.59 -3.77
C SER A 65 -3.36 -4.18 -4.09
N HIS A 66 -4.30 -5.14 -4.09
CA HIS A 66 -5.74 -4.84 -4.15
C HIS A 66 -6.27 -4.01 -2.97
N ARG A 67 -5.46 -3.80 -1.91
CA ARG A 67 -5.71 -2.94 -0.75
C ARG A 67 -4.87 -1.65 -0.81
N GLY A 68 -4.60 -1.18 -2.02
CA GLY A 68 -3.55 -0.21 -2.28
C GLY A 68 -3.83 1.24 -1.87
N HIS A 69 -4.91 1.59 -1.16
CA HIS A 69 -5.25 3.01 -0.93
C HIS A 69 -4.15 3.76 -0.16
N ALA A 70 -3.68 3.22 0.96
CA ALA A 70 -2.58 3.82 1.73
C ALA A 70 -1.27 3.85 0.93
N GLN A 71 -1.03 2.81 0.12
CA GLN A 71 0.13 2.69 -0.75
C GLN A 71 0.09 3.78 -1.85
N ALA A 72 -1.04 3.98 -2.52
CA ALA A 72 -1.27 5.00 -3.52
C ALA A 72 -1.13 6.42 -2.96
N ILE A 73 -1.74 6.68 -1.79
CA ILE A 73 -1.66 7.98 -1.10
C ILE A 73 -0.22 8.29 -0.69
N GLY A 74 0.51 7.29 -0.20
CA GLY A 74 1.92 7.38 0.14
C GLY A 74 2.82 7.61 -1.06
N PHE A 75 2.53 6.96 -2.19
CA PHE A 75 3.26 7.14 -3.46
C PHE A 75 3.04 8.54 -4.03
N GLY A 76 1.86 9.12 -3.80
CA GLY A 76 1.57 10.52 -4.12
C GLY A 76 0.40 10.72 -5.06
N LEU A 77 -0.46 9.71 -5.25
CA LEU A 77 -1.67 9.88 -6.06
C LEU A 77 -2.58 10.97 -5.47
N ASP A 78 -3.28 11.68 -6.36
CA ASP A 78 -4.27 12.69 -6.01
C ASP A 78 -5.55 12.01 -5.50
N VAL A 79 -5.88 12.27 -4.23
CA VAL A 79 -7.07 11.73 -3.58
C VAL A 79 -8.38 12.13 -4.27
N ASN A 80 -8.41 13.27 -4.97
CA ASN A 80 -9.57 13.71 -5.77
C ASN A 80 -9.84 12.73 -6.92
N LEU A 81 -8.79 12.39 -7.68
CA LEU A 81 -8.86 11.44 -8.79
C LEU A 81 -9.10 10.00 -8.28
N MET A 82 -8.49 9.63 -7.15
CA MET A 82 -8.76 8.34 -6.50
C MET A 82 -10.23 8.21 -6.08
N MET A 83 -10.81 9.24 -5.45
CA MET A 83 -12.22 9.23 -5.04
C MET A 83 -13.16 9.21 -6.25
N ALA A 84 -12.82 9.96 -7.31
CA ALA A 84 -13.54 9.91 -8.59
C ALA A 84 -13.52 8.51 -9.19
N GLU A 85 -12.37 7.83 -9.19
CA GLU A 85 -12.23 6.45 -9.66
C GLU A 85 -13.10 5.49 -8.83
N CYS A 86 -13.04 5.57 -7.50
CA CYS A 86 -13.87 4.76 -6.60
C CYS A 86 -15.38 4.97 -6.81
N LEU A 87 -15.82 6.17 -7.19
CA LEU A 87 -17.21 6.49 -7.51
C LEU A 87 -17.58 6.23 -8.98
N GLY A 88 -16.70 5.62 -9.77
CA GLY A 88 -16.95 5.26 -11.17
C GLY A 88 -17.06 6.47 -12.10
N LYS A 89 -16.34 7.56 -11.80
CA LYS A 89 -16.39 8.81 -12.56
C LYS A 89 -15.32 8.84 -13.65
N TYR A 90 -15.63 9.49 -14.77
CA TYR A 90 -14.73 9.57 -15.93
C TYR A 90 -13.40 10.30 -15.65
N THR A 91 -13.39 11.20 -14.67
CA THR A 91 -12.17 11.91 -14.23
C THR A 91 -11.29 11.09 -13.30
N GLY A 92 -11.70 9.86 -12.93
CA GLY A 92 -10.82 8.96 -12.19
C GLY A 92 -9.58 8.56 -13.00
N TYR A 93 -8.56 8.07 -12.29
CA TYR A 93 -7.28 7.63 -12.90
C TYR A 93 -7.44 6.67 -14.08
N CYS A 94 -8.46 5.83 -14.04
CA CYS A 94 -8.76 4.82 -15.07
C CYS A 94 -10.13 5.07 -15.70
N LYS A 95 -10.56 6.34 -15.75
CA LYS A 95 -11.84 6.79 -16.28
C LYS A 95 -13.06 6.12 -15.62
N GLY A 96 -12.93 5.70 -14.36
CA GLY A 96 -13.99 5.03 -13.61
C GLY A 96 -14.17 3.55 -13.95
N LYS A 97 -13.29 2.95 -14.76
CA LYS A 97 -13.32 1.54 -15.15
C LYS A 97 -12.68 0.62 -14.12
N GLY A 98 -11.68 1.12 -13.39
CA GLY A 98 -10.88 0.35 -12.45
C GLY A 98 -11.48 0.27 -11.04
N GLY A 99 -12.13 1.34 -10.59
CA GLY A 99 -12.69 1.43 -9.24
C GLY A 99 -11.62 1.30 -8.16
N SER A 100 -12.05 0.89 -6.95
CA SER A 100 -11.18 0.84 -5.76
C SER A 100 -9.98 -0.11 -5.89
N MET A 101 -10.08 -1.19 -6.66
CA MET A 101 -9.04 -2.24 -6.72
C MET A 101 -8.01 -2.07 -7.83
N HIS A 102 -8.23 -1.16 -8.79
CA HIS A 102 -7.44 -1.08 -10.02
C HIS A 102 -6.95 0.33 -10.35
N ILE A 103 -6.78 1.18 -9.34
CA ILE A 103 -6.19 2.52 -9.51
C ILE A 103 -4.77 2.38 -10.06
N ALA A 104 -4.49 2.98 -11.21
CA ALA A 104 -3.20 2.94 -11.88
C ALA A 104 -2.80 4.32 -12.44
N ASP A 105 -1.51 4.61 -12.44
CA ASP A 105 -0.91 5.81 -13.03
C ASP A 105 0.48 5.44 -13.57
N VAL A 106 0.46 4.70 -14.68
CA VAL A 106 1.65 4.03 -15.24
C VAL A 106 2.69 5.05 -15.67
N GLU A 107 2.25 6.19 -16.20
CA GLU A 107 3.13 7.27 -16.67
C GLU A 107 4.00 7.83 -15.53
N ASN A 108 3.48 7.87 -14.30
CA ASN A 108 4.18 8.37 -13.12
C ASN A 108 4.76 7.27 -12.24
N GLY A 109 4.82 6.02 -12.73
CA GLY A 109 5.49 4.91 -12.04
C GLY A 109 4.60 4.07 -11.12
N ASN A 110 3.30 4.35 -11.01
CA ASN A 110 2.35 3.44 -10.37
C ASN A 110 1.85 2.43 -11.41
N LEU A 111 2.42 1.22 -11.37
CA LEU A 111 2.10 0.10 -12.26
C LEU A 111 0.69 -0.49 -12.04
N GLY A 112 -0.05 0.06 -11.08
CA GLY A 112 -1.45 -0.27 -10.81
C GLY A 112 -1.64 -1.19 -9.62
N ALA A 113 -2.80 -1.05 -8.99
CA ALA A 113 -3.34 -2.04 -8.06
C ALA A 113 -3.91 -3.24 -8.83
N ASN A 114 -3.62 -4.44 -8.32
CA ASN A 114 -4.02 -5.69 -8.98
C ASN A 114 -4.94 -6.54 -8.10
N GLY A 115 -6.13 -6.86 -8.62
CA GLY A 115 -7.09 -7.79 -8.01
C GLY A 115 -6.69 -9.27 -8.13
N VAL A 116 -5.76 -9.60 -9.04
CA VAL A 116 -5.17 -10.94 -9.16
C VAL A 116 -4.15 -11.14 -8.05
N VAL A 117 -4.43 -12.09 -7.15
CA VAL A 117 -3.52 -12.46 -6.07
C VAL A 117 -2.17 -12.90 -6.67
N GLY A 118 -1.08 -12.33 -6.19
CA GLY A 118 0.27 -12.61 -6.69
C GLY A 118 0.59 -12.02 -8.08
N GLY A 119 -0.31 -11.25 -8.69
CA GLY A 119 -0.10 -10.68 -10.03
C GLY A 119 0.97 -9.58 -10.10
N GLY A 120 1.26 -8.91 -8.98
CA GLY A 120 2.27 -7.85 -8.91
C GLY A 120 3.72 -8.35 -9.01
N PHE A 121 4.02 -9.57 -8.54
CA PHE A 121 5.39 -10.05 -8.42
C PHE A 121 6.13 -10.09 -9.77
N ASN A 122 5.53 -10.76 -10.76
CA ASN A 122 6.13 -10.92 -12.09
C ASN A 122 6.18 -9.57 -12.84
N LEU A 123 5.15 -8.73 -12.67
CA LEU A 123 5.11 -7.38 -13.24
C LEU A 123 6.28 -6.52 -12.72
N SER A 124 6.51 -6.55 -11.40
CA SER A 124 7.62 -5.83 -10.78
C SER A 124 8.98 -6.36 -11.21
N CYS A 125 9.14 -7.67 -11.45
CA CYS A 125 10.37 -8.22 -12.03
C CYS A 125 10.62 -7.66 -13.44
N GLY A 126 9.59 -7.61 -14.29
CA GLY A 126 9.70 -7.02 -15.63
C GLY A 126 10.10 -5.55 -15.58
N ALA A 127 9.44 -4.75 -14.73
CA ALA A 127 9.77 -3.34 -14.54
C ALA A 127 11.20 -3.14 -14.02
N ALA A 128 11.65 -3.98 -13.07
CA ALA A 128 13.00 -3.92 -12.53
C ALA A 128 14.06 -4.35 -13.55
N LEU A 129 13.74 -5.33 -14.40
CA LEU A 129 14.58 -5.71 -15.54
C LEU A 129 14.77 -4.53 -16.49
N THR A 130 13.71 -3.78 -16.81
CA THR A 130 13.80 -2.56 -17.62
C THR A 130 14.74 -1.54 -16.99
N GLN A 131 14.59 -1.26 -15.68
CA GLN A 131 15.46 -0.31 -14.98
C GLN A 131 16.93 -0.74 -15.02
N LYS A 132 17.18 -2.03 -14.85
CA LYS A 132 18.53 -2.60 -14.92
C LYS A 132 19.11 -2.54 -16.34
N TYR A 133 18.33 -2.94 -17.34
CA TYR A 133 18.75 -3.02 -18.74
C TYR A 133 19.12 -1.64 -19.28
N HIS A 134 18.30 -0.63 -18.97
CA HIS A 134 18.54 0.76 -19.36
C HIS A 134 19.42 1.55 -18.38
N GLN A 135 19.89 0.93 -17.30
CA GLN A 135 20.78 1.54 -16.31
C GLN A 135 20.21 2.86 -15.74
N THR A 136 18.90 2.92 -15.51
CA THR A 136 18.22 4.15 -15.08
C THR A 136 18.55 4.54 -13.63
N GLY A 137 19.12 3.61 -12.87
CA GLY A 137 19.36 3.77 -11.44
C GLY A 137 18.08 3.79 -10.60
N LYS A 138 16.93 3.43 -11.18
CA LYS A 138 15.62 3.36 -10.48
C LYS A 138 15.36 1.97 -9.94
N VAL A 139 14.51 1.90 -8.91
CA VAL A 139 14.10 0.65 -8.26
C VAL A 139 12.59 0.46 -8.34
N VAL A 140 12.15 -0.76 -8.06
CA VAL A 140 10.73 -1.13 -8.01
C VAL A 140 10.37 -1.59 -6.60
N LEU A 141 9.29 -1.04 -6.03
CA LEU A 141 8.66 -1.53 -4.82
C LEU A 141 7.42 -2.36 -5.17
N CYS A 142 7.40 -3.63 -4.78
CA CYS A 142 6.32 -4.55 -5.06
C CYS A 142 5.53 -4.86 -3.79
N PHE A 143 4.30 -4.37 -3.68
CA PHE A 143 3.43 -4.74 -2.57
C PHE A 143 2.70 -6.06 -2.82
N ALA A 144 2.56 -6.86 -1.77
CA ALA A 144 1.67 -8.02 -1.75
C ALA A 144 1.20 -8.31 -0.31
N GLY A 145 0.17 -9.14 -0.17
CA GLY A 145 -0.28 -9.64 1.13
C GLY A 145 0.33 -10.99 1.49
N ASP A 146 0.20 -11.41 2.75
CA ASP A 146 0.65 -12.71 3.26
C ASP A 146 0.13 -13.89 2.42
N GLY A 147 -1.18 -13.96 2.15
CA GLY A 147 -1.76 -15.03 1.34
C GLY A 147 -1.19 -15.14 -0.07
N ALA A 148 -0.78 -14.02 -0.68
CA ALA A 148 -0.20 -14.00 -2.03
C ALA A 148 1.17 -14.69 -2.12
N THR A 149 1.86 -14.85 -0.98
CA THR A 149 3.18 -15.48 -0.93
C THR A 149 3.14 -17.00 -1.13
N ASN A 150 1.95 -17.60 -1.21
CA ASN A 150 1.76 -19.02 -1.53
C ASN A 150 1.39 -19.25 -2.99
N GLU A 151 1.28 -18.20 -3.80
CA GLU A 151 1.16 -18.32 -5.24
C GLU A 151 2.50 -18.73 -5.86
N GLY A 152 2.46 -19.50 -6.96
CA GLY A 152 3.66 -19.89 -7.69
C GLY A 152 4.47 -18.68 -8.19
N SER A 153 3.78 -17.60 -8.55
CA SER A 153 4.41 -16.36 -9.02
C SER A 153 5.34 -15.72 -8.00
N PHE A 154 5.09 -15.89 -6.69
CA PHE A 154 6.00 -15.44 -5.63
C PHE A 154 7.35 -16.15 -5.76
N HIS A 155 7.33 -17.48 -5.84
CA HIS A 155 8.54 -18.30 -5.91
C HIS A 155 9.33 -18.06 -7.20
N GLU A 156 8.62 -17.99 -8.33
CA GLU A 156 9.19 -17.72 -9.65
C GLU A 156 9.87 -16.35 -9.70
N SER A 157 9.18 -15.31 -9.21
CA SER A 157 9.69 -13.93 -9.18
C SER A 157 10.92 -13.78 -8.30
N LEU A 158 10.89 -14.28 -7.07
CA LEU A 158 12.03 -14.12 -6.14
C LEU A 158 13.28 -14.84 -6.67
N ASN A 159 13.10 -16.05 -7.23
CA ASN A 159 14.19 -16.78 -7.87
C ASN A 159 14.77 -16.00 -9.07
N LEU A 160 13.91 -15.54 -9.98
CA LEU A 160 14.35 -14.81 -11.17
C LEU A 160 15.05 -13.50 -10.80
N ALA A 161 14.46 -12.72 -9.89
CA ALA A 161 15.01 -11.47 -9.40
C ALA A 161 16.37 -11.67 -8.72
N SER A 162 16.55 -12.76 -7.99
CA SER A 162 17.82 -13.12 -7.35
C SER A 162 18.92 -13.41 -8.38
N VAL A 163 18.67 -14.36 -9.28
CA VAL A 163 19.65 -14.76 -10.32
C VAL A 163 20.05 -13.57 -11.18
N TRP A 164 19.09 -12.72 -11.53
CA TRP A 164 19.34 -11.54 -12.35
C TRP A 164 19.73 -10.31 -11.54
N LYS A 165 19.86 -10.38 -10.21
CA LYS A 165 20.14 -9.23 -9.33
C LYS A 165 19.30 -8.00 -9.71
N LEU A 166 17.99 -8.18 -9.79
CA LEU A 166 17.07 -7.12 -10.19
C LEU A 166 16.91 -6.08 -9.06
N PRO A 167 16.74 -4.79 -9.40
CA PRO A 167 16.55 -3.71 -8.44
C PRO A 167 15.09 -3.66 -7.93
N VAL A 168 14.64 -4.69 -7.21
CA VAL A 168 13.27 -4.81 -6.70
C VAL A 168 13.23 -5.13 -5.20
N VAL A 169 12.35 -4.46 -4.47
CA VAL A 169 12.03 -4.77 -3.08
C VAL A 169 10.62 -5.36 -3.04
N PHE A 170 10.51 -6.61 -2.59
CA PHE A 170 9.23 -7.27 -2.33
C PHE A 170 8.79 -6.94 -0.90
N PHE A 171 7.71 -6.17 -0.76
CA PHE A 171 7.20 -5.70 0.52
C PHE A 171 5.86 -6.38 0.81
N ILE A 172 5.87 -7.30 1.76
CA ILE A 172 4.73 -8.11 2.13
C ILE A 172 4.03 -7.50 3.35
N GLU A 173 2.81 -7.01 3.17
CA GLU A 173 1.94 -6.60 4.26
C GLU A 173 1.27 -7.85 4.84
N ASN A 174 1.88 -8.39 5.89
CA ASN A 174 1.36 -9.54 6.60
C ASN A 174 0.31 -9.09 7.63
N ASN A 175 -0.96 -9.10 7.22
CA ASN A 175 -2.08 -8.76 8.10
C ASN A 175 -2.68 -9.97 8.84
N GLN A 176 -1.93 -11.09 8.87
CA GLN A 176 -2.22 -12.35 9.55
C GLN A 176 -3.30 -13.24 8.89
N TYR A 177 -3.95 -12.79 7.80
CA TYR A 177 -5.07 -13.51 7.18
C TYR A 177 -5.10 -13.42 5.64
N GLY A 178 -5.08 -14.59 4.99
CA GLY A 178 -5.49 -14.78 3.61
C GLY A 178 -7.01 -14.90 3.51
N MET A 179 -7.71 -13.78 3.31
CA MET A 179 -9.18 -13.70 3.41
C MET A 179 -9.66 -14.14 4.80
N SER A 180 -10.12 -15.39 4.92
CA SER A 180 -10.59 -16.03 6.14
C SER A 180 -9.60 -17.02 6.75
N ASN A 181 -8.53 -17.36 6.03
CA ASN A 181 -7.58 -18.36 6.46
C ASN A 181 -6.44 -17.70 7.26
N PRO A 182 -6.29 -17.97 8.56
CA PRO A 182 -5.19 -17.41 9.35
C PRO A 182 -3.84 -17.95 8.85
N ILE A 183 -2.79 -17.16 9.08
CA ILE A 183 -1.44 -17.42 8.56
C ILE A 183 -0.88 -18.79 8.93
N GLU A 184 -1.10 -19.23 10.17
CA GLU A 184 -0.68 -20.53 10.69
C GLU A 184 -1.27 -21.73 9.94
N ASN A 185 -2.40 -21.54 9.25
CA ASN A 185 -3.08 -22.61 8.50
C ASN A 185 -2.59 -22.74 7.06
N HIS A 186 -1.78 -21.81 6.56
CA HIS A 186 -1.28 -21.86 5.18
C HIS A 186 0.24 -21.70 5.06
N MET A 187 0.95 -21.46 6.16
CA MET A 187 2.41 -21.44 6.19
C MET A 187 2.94 -22.13 7.45
N ASN A 188 3.99 -22.94 7.26
CA ASN A 188 4.67 -23.64 8.37
C ASN A 188 5.93 -22.90 8.86
N VAL A 189 6.42 -21.93 8.09
CA VAL A 189 7.51 -21.03 8.52
C VAL A 189 6.94 -19.97 9.47
N GLU A 190 7.74 -19.54 10.44
CA GLU A 190 7.31 -18.51 11.41
C GLU A 190 7.18 -17.13 10.74
N ASN A 191 8.13 -16.78 9.89
CA ASN A 191 8.16 -15.51 9.19
C ASN A 191 8.18 -15.74 7.68
N ILE A 192 7.45 -14.92 6.94
CA ILE A 192 7.46 -14.95 5.48
C ILE A 192 8.87 -14.61 4.97
N SER A 193 9.58 -13.73 5.67
CA SER A 193 10.96 -13.38 5.33
C SER A 193 11.92 -14.57 5.37
N ASP A 194 11.64 -15.61 6.16
CA ASP A 194 12.50 -16.81 6.25
C ASP A 194 12.58 -17.54 4.91
N ARG A 195 11.56 -17.40 4.06
CA ARG A 195 11.55 -17.93 2.70
C ARG A 195 12.61 -17.28 1.80
N SER A 196 13.19 -16.14 2.18
CA SER A 196 14.22 -15.46 1.40
C SER A 196 15.50 -16.29 1.26
N GLU A 197 15.79 -17.15 2.24
CA GLU A 197 16.99 -18.00 2.27
C GLU A 197 17.03 -18.93 1.06
N ALA A 198 15.88 -19.47 0.64
CA ALA A 198 15.77 -20.35 -0.52
C ALA A 198 16.23 -19.68 -1.85
N TYR A 199 16.23 -18.35 -1.90
CA TYR A 199 16.67 -17.58 -3.07
C TYR A 199 18.01 -16.88 -2.86
N ASN A 200 18.63 -17.03 -1.68
CA ASN A 200 19.85 -16.34 -1.30
C ASN A 200 19.73 -14.80 -1.40
N ILE A 201 18.62 -14.25 -0.90
CA ILE A 201 18.36 -12.80 -0.85
C ILE A 201 18.10 -12.35 0.59
N PRO A 202 18.36 -11.08 0.96
CA PRO A 202 18.05 -10.58 2.29
C PRO A 202 16.54 -10.67 2.58
N GLY A 203 16.20 -11.22 3.74
CA GLY A 203 14.85 -11.28 4.31
C GLY A 203 14.79 -10.51 5.62
N LEU A 204 13.77 -9.66 5.80
CA LEU A 204 13.61 -8.82 6.99
C LEU A 204 12.17 -8.84 7.49
N THR A 205 11.93 -9.23 8.74
CA THR A 205 10.64 -9.03 9.42
C THR A 205 10.67 -7.77 10.28
N ILE A 206 9.63 -6.94 10.18
CA ILE A 206 9.49 -5.68 10.93
C ILE A 206 8.09 -5.51 11.51
N ASP A 207 7.94 -4.60 12.49
CA ASP A 207 6.64 -4.11 12.94
C ASP A 207 6.08 -3.14 11.88
N GLY A 208 5.09 -3.61 11.11
CA GLY A 208 4.44 -2.83 10.06
C GLY A 208 3.61 -1.65 10.59
N ASN A 209 3.31 -1.61 11.88
CA ASN A 209 2.62 -0.49 12.52
C ASN A 209 3.59 0.51 13.16
N ASN A 210 4.90 0.25 13.13
CA ASN A 210 5.91 1.21 13.53
C ASN A 210 6.42 1.98 12.31
N PHE A 211 5.98 3.23 12.17
CA PHE A 211 6.32 4.07 11.02
C PHE A 211 7.84 4.27 10.83
N LEU A 212 8.62 4.33 11.93
CA LEU A 212 10.08 4.44 11.86
C LEU A 212 10.71 3.14 11.34
N ASP A 213 10.24 1.98 11.82
CA ASP A 213 10.79 0.70 11.40
C ASP A 213 10.54 0.46 9.92
N VAL A 214 9.32 0.76 9.44
CA VAL A 214 8.97 0.68 8.03
C VAL A 214 9.84 1.62 7.20
N TYR A 215 9.83 2.92 7.49
CA TYR A 215 10.56 3.90 6.66
C TYR A 215 12.06 3.62 6.61
N ASN A 216 12.69 3.35 7.76
CA ASN A 216 14.12 3.08 7.83
C ASN A 216 14.50 1.79 7.10
N THR A 217 13.70 0.74 7.24
CA THR A 217 14.00 -0.57 6.63
C THR A 217 13.83 -0.52 5.13
N VAL A 218 12.72 0.05 4.66
CA VAL A 218 12.46 0.18 3.22
C VAL A 218 13.50 1.09 2.56
N THR A 219 13.86 2.23 3.18
CA THR A 219 14.91 3.11 2.64
C THR A 219 16.24 2.38 2.46
N LYS A 220 16.64 1.55 3.44
CA LYS A 220 17.88 0.74 3.35
C LYS A 220 17.79 -0.33 2.27
N ALA A 221 16.64 -1.00 2.16
CA ALA A 221 16.42 -2.04 1.14
C ALA A 221 16.42 -1.45 -0.27
N LEU A 222 15.77 -0.30 -0.49
CA LEU A 222 15.78 0.41 -1.76
C LEU A 222 17.21 0.83 -2.13
N ARG A 223 18.00 1.38 -1.18
CA ARG A 223 19.43 1.69 -1.41
C ARG A 223 20.25 0.45 -1.76
N TYR A 224 19.99 -0.68 -1.11
CA TYR A 224 20.65 -1.95 -1.41
C TYR A 224 20.36 -2.42 -2.85
N ALA A 225 19.08 -2.43 -3.22
CA ALA A 225 18.63 -2.80 -4.56
C ALA A 225 19.17 -1.84 -5.64
N ARG A 226 19.12 -0.53 -5.36
CA ARG A 226 19.65 0.53 -6.25
C ARG A 226 21.14 0.39 -6.50
N ALA A 227 21.90 -0.04 -5.50
CA ALA A 227 23.33 -0.31 -5.62
C ALA A 227 23.65 -1.61 -6.41
N GLY A 228 22.66 -2.24 -7.04
CA GLY A 228 22.84 -3.42 -7.89
C GLY A 228 23.14 -4.71 -7.11
N LYS A 229 22.85 -4.72 -5.80
CA LYS A 229 23.10 -5.89 -4.94
C LYS A 229 22.01 -6.96 -5.03
N GLY A 230 20.96 -6.70 -5.80
CA GLY A 230 19.85 -7.64 -6.02
C GLY A 230 18.63 -7.29 -5.17
N PRO A 231 17.62 -8.18 -5.18
CA PRO A 231 16.34 -7.90 -4.56
C PRO A 231 16.39 -8.08 -3.03
N VAL A 232 15.35 -7.58 -2.35
CA VAL A 232 15.16 -7.74 -0.91
C VAL A 232 13.71 -8.16 -0.64
N LEU A 233 13.51 -9.08 0.32
CA LEU A 233 12.20 -9.44 0.84
C LEU A 233 11.99 -8.79 2.21
N ILE A 234 10.92 -8.01 2.37
CA ILE A 234 10.51 -7.43 3.64
C ILE A 234 9.13 -7.96 3.98
N GLU A 235 8.97 -8.47 5.20
CA GLU A 235 7.69 -8.78 5.81
C GLU A 235 7.36 -7.72 6.87
N ALA A 236 6.32 -6.94 6.62
CA ALA A 236 5.76 -6.01 7.59
C ALA A 236 4.58 -6.67 8.31
N LYS A 237 4.77 -7.07 9.58
CA LYS A 237 3.69 -7.63 10.40
C LYS A 237 2.76 -6.50 10.84
N THR A 238 1.52 -6.56 10.39
CA THR A 238 0.50 -5.53 10.57
C THR A 238 -0.87 -6.21 10.75
N TYR A 239 -1.96 -5.45 10.68
CA TYR A 239 -3.30 -5.98 10.86
C TYR A 239 -4.36 -5.17 10.14
N ARG A 240 -5.34 -5.86 9.56
CA ARG A 240 -6.52 -5.26 8.94
C ARG A 240 -7.70 -5.26 9.90
N TYR A 241 -8.19 -4.10 10.29
CA TYR A 241 -9.32 -3.99 11.23
C TYR A 241 -10.65 -4.46 10.63
N SER A 242 -10.92 -4.11 9.38
CA SER A 242 -12.14 -4.49 8.69
C SER A 242 -12.09 -5.92 8.13
N GLY A 243 -13.21 -6.42 7.64
CA GLY A 243 -13.29 -7.71 6.97
C GLY A 243 -12.49 -7.74 5.68
N HIS A 244 -12.38 -8.91 5.05
CA HIS A 244 -11.66 -9.03 3.80
C HIS A 244 -12.18 -8.05 2.75
N SER A 245 -13.49 -7.92 2.60
CA SER A 245 -14.11 -6.95 1.73
C SER A 245 -15.39 -6.42 2.37
N LYS A 246 -16.07 -5.47 1.70
CA LYS A 246 -17.31 -4.85 2.19
C LYS A 246 -18.40 -5.82 2.68
N SER A 247 -18.43 -7.05 2.19
CA SER A 247 -19.45 -8.05 2.51
C SER A 247 -19.03 -9.06 3.58
N ASP A 248 -17.79 -8.98 4.07
CA ASP A 248 -17.24 -9.96 4.99
C ASP A 248 -17.60 -9.66 6.46
N LYS A 249 -18.31 -10.61 7.08
CA LYS A 249 -18.80 -10.54 8.46
C LYS A 249 -17.76 -10.94 9.52
N GLN A 250 -16.55 -11.36 9.12
CA GLN A 250 -15.42 -11.62 10.03
C GLN A 250 -15.65 -12.74 11.06
N VAL A 251 -16.54 -13.69 10.79
CA VAL A 251 -16.94 -14.76 11.73
C VAL A 251 -15.82 -15.73 12.09
N TYR A 252 -14.69 -15.64 11.40
CA TYR A 252 -13.50 -16.49 11.56
C TYR A 252 -12.42 -15.86 12.45
N ARG A 253 -12.62 -14.65 13.00
CA ARG A 253 -11.63 -13.95 13.84
C ARG A 253 -12.12 -13.75 15.27
N ASP A 254 -11.21 -13.94 16.25
CA ASP A 254 -11.49 -13.58 17.64
C ASP A 254 -11.49 -12.05 17.78
N GLN A 255 -12.58 -11.49 18.29
CA GLN A 255 -12.69 -10.06 18.58
C GLN A 255 -11.63 -9.59 19.57
N ARG A 256 -11.16 -10.45 20.48
CA ARG A 256 -10.07 -10.13 21.42
C ARG A 256 -8.77 -9.84 20.69
N GLU A 257 -8.44 -10.62 19.66
CA GLU A 257 -7.27 -10.40 18.83
C GLU A 257 -7.33 -9.04 18.12
N VAL A 258 -8.48 -8.70 17.53
CA VAL A 258 -8.70 -7.40 16.88
C VAL A 258 -8.49 -6.24 17.87
N GLN A 259 -8.98 -6.36 19.11
CA GLN A 259 -8.78 -5.32 20.13
C GLN A 259 -7.32 -5.18 20.55
N VAL A 260 -6.54 -6.26 20.58
CA VAL A 260 -5.09 -6.20 20.82
C VAL A 260 -4.39 -5.42 19.71
N TRP A 261 -4.76 -5.66 18.45
CA TRP A 261 -4.18 -4.94 17.31
C TRP A 261 -4.62 -3.48 17.23
N ARG A 262 -5.86 -3.15 17.61
CA ARG A 262 -6.32 -1.75 17.69
C ARG A 262 -5.52 -0.92 18.70
N LYS A 263 -4.99 -1.53 19.76
CA LYS A 263 -4.07 -0.84 20.69
C LYS A 263 -2.69 -0.55 20.08
N LYS A 264 -2.37 -1.17 18.94
CA LYS A 264 -1.14 -0.97 18.17
C LYS A 264 -1.39 -0.08 16.95
N ASP A 265 -2.42 0.77 16.97
CA ASP A 265 -2.76 1.63 15.82
C ASP A 265 -1.56 2.52 15.42
N PRO A 266 -1.13 2.48 14.15
CA PRO A 266 0.01 3.27 13.69
C PRO A 266 -0.19 4.78 13.85
N LEU A 267 -1.43 5.28 13.75
CA LEU A 267 -1.72 6.71 13.95
C LEU A 267 -1.54 7.10 15.41
N LEU A 268 -2.04 6.28 16.35
CA LEU A 268 -1.87 6.53 17.78
C LEU A 268 -0.39 6.51 18.16
N LYS A 269 0.35 5.49 17.71
CA LYS A 269 1.80 5.39 17.93
C LYS A 269 2.55 6.62 17.41
N MET A 270 2.24 7.08 16.20
CA MET A 270 2.93 8.26 15.65
C MET A 270 2.51 9.55 16.39
N LYS A 271 1.24 9.70 16.75
CA LYS A 271 0.77 10.86 17.53
C LYS A 271 1.50 10.95 18.88
N GLU A 272 1.63 9.83 19.59
CA GLU A 272 2.39 9.74 20.84
C GLU A 272 3.86 10.12 20.62
N TYR A 273 4.51 9.56 19.59
CA TYR A 273 5.89 9.91 19.24
C TYR A 273 6.08 11.41 18.99
N LEU A 274 5.19 12.05 18.22
CA LEU A 274 5.28 13.48 17.92
C LEU A 274 5.11 14.35 19.18
N ARG A 275 4.26 13.93 20.11
CA ARG A 275 4.03 14.62 21.40
C ARG A 275 5.24 14.47 22.33
N GLU A 276 5.74 13.25 22.50
CA GLU A 276 6.85 12.95 23.42
C GLU A 276 8.16 13.61 23.00
N ASN A 277 8.45 13.60 21.70
CA ASN A 277 9.66 14.23 21.15
C ASN A 277 9.51 15.75 20.99
N ARG A 278 8.37 16.33 21.39
CA ARG A 278 8.05 17.77 21.30
C ARG A 278 8.32 18.36 19.92
N VAL A 279 8.15 17.55 18.89
CA VAL A 279 8.33 17.98 17.50
C VAL A 279 7.23 18.98 17.14
N PHE A 280 6.02 18.75 17.64
CA PHE A 280 4.87 19.61 17.41
C PHE A 280 4.01 19.82 18.66
N THR A 281 3.32 20.95 18.70
CA THR A 281 2.27 21.22 19.68
C THR A 281 1.00 20.40 19.38
N GLU A 282 0.20 20.13 20.40
CA GLU A 282 -1.10 19.45 20.22
C GLU A 282 -1.98 20.17 19.19
N LYS A 283 -1.96 21.51 19.18
CA LYS A 283 -2.70 22.31 18.21
C LYS A 283 -2.25 22.08 16.76
N GLN A 284 -0.95 21.90 16.53
CA GLN A 284 -0.43 21.59 15.19
C GLN A 284 -0.82 20.17 14.76
N ILE A 285 -0.76 19.22 15.69
CA ILE A 285 -1.18 17.83 15.44
C ILE A 285 -2.66 17.76 15.05
N LEU A 286 -3.54 18.36 15.84
CA LEU A 286 -4.98 18.41 15.54
C LEU A 286 -5.28 19.12 14.22
N LYS A 287 -4.57 20.23 13.95
CA LYS A 287 -4.73 20.94 12.68
C LYS A 287 -4.41 20.05 11.47
N MET A 288 -3.38 19.20 11.55
CA MET A 288 -3.05 18.27 10.46
C MET A 288 -4.11 17.18 10.28
N GLU A 289 -4.66 16.67 11.38
CA GLU A 289 -5.77 15.71 11.35
C GLU A 289 -6.98 16.32 10.64
N ASP A 290 -7.34 17.57 10.99
CA ASP A 290 -8.43 18.32 10.36
C ASP A 290 -8.16 18.58 8.87
N GLU A 291 -6.96 19.00 8.49
CA GLU A 291 -6.58 19.24 7.10
C GLU A 291 -6.64 17.96 6.25
N ALA A 292 -6.22 16.82 6.82
CA ALA A 292 -6.32 15.53 6.16
C ALA A 292 -7.78 15.14 5.94
N MET A 293 -8.63 15.25 6.96
CA MET A 293 -10.07 14.99 6.86
C MET A 293 -10.74 15.90 5.81
N ILE A 294 -10.47 17.21 5.86
CA ILE A 294 -11.01 18.20 4.91
C ILE A 294 -10.61 17.85 3.48
N SER A 295 -9.37 17.40 3.24
CA SER A 295 -8.93 16.99 1.90
C SER A 295 -9.78 15.84 1.33
N ILE A 296 -10.25 14.93 2.19
CA ILE A 296 -11.10 13.81 1.77
C ILE A 296 -12.53 14.27 1.49
N GLU A 297 -13.09 15.18 2.30
CA GLU A 297 -14.40 15.77 1.99
C GLU A 297 -14.38 16.53 0.66
N GLN A 298 -13.29 17.27 0.39
CA GLN A 298 -13.07 17.94 -0.89
C GLN A 298 -12.99 16.94 -2.06
N ALA A 299 -12.29 15.82 -1.88
CA ALA A 299 -12.23 14.76 -2.87
C ALA A 299 -13.60 14.14 -3.18
N VAL A 300 -14.45 13.97 -2.17
CA VAL A 300 -15.84 13.50 -2.37
C VAL A 300 -16.64 14.52 -3.17
N GLU A 301 -16.55 15.81 -2.85
CA GLU A 301 -17.27 16.85 -3.59
C GLU A 301 -16.75 17.01 -5.02
N PHE A 302 -15.44 16.89 -5.24
CA PHE A 302 -14.84 16.82 -6.57
C PHE A 302 -15.40 15.65 -7.38
N ALA A 303 -15.43 14.46 -6.79
CA ALA A 303 -15.93 13.25 -7.45
C ALA A 303 -17.44 13.34 -7.76
N LYS A 304 -18.26 13.89 -6.85
CA LYS A 304 -19.70 14.10 -7.11
C LYS A 304 -19.95 15.06 -8.28
N LYS A 305 -19.15 16.13 -8.40
CA LYS A 305 -19.23 17.11 -9.49
C LYS A 305 -18.63 16.59 -10.80
N SER A 306 -17.88 15.51 -10.75
CA SER A 306 -17.26 14.91 -11.93
C SER A 306 -18.27 14.21 -12.84
N PRO A 307 -18.04 14.24 -14.16
CA PRO A 307 -18.94 13.63 -15.13
C PRO A 307 -18.98 12.10 -14.97
N GLN A 308 -20.15 11.53 -15.24
CA GLN A 308 -20.27 10.09 -15.46
C GLN A 308 -19.60 9.73 -16.80
N PRO A 309 -19.00 8.53 -16.91
CA PRO A 309 -18.52 8.03 -18.20
C PRO A 309 -19.70 7.90 -19.17
N GLN A 310 -19.50 8.30 -20.42
CA GLN A 310 -20.47 8.09 -21.49
C GLN A 310 -20.46 6.62 -21.93
N LEU A 311 -21.57 6.09 -22.45
CA LEU A 311 -21.69 4.66 -22.79
C LEU A 311 -20.71 4.23 -23.88
N ASP A 312 -20.37 5.10 -24.82
CA ASP A 312 -19.40 4.85 -25.89
C ASP A 312 -17.97 4.69 -25.38
N THR A 313 -17.64 5.24 -24.21
CA THR A 313 -16.31 5.08 -23.56
C THR A 313 -16.02 3.66 -23.09
N ILE A 314 -17.03 2.76 -23.09
CA ILE A 314 -16.89 1.37 -22.62
C ILE A 314 -15.88 0.57 -23.45
N LEU A 315 -15.74 0.88 -24.74
CA LEU A 315 -14.81 0.21 -25.66
C LEU A 315 -13.49 0.97 -25.85
N GLU A 316 -13.36 2.16 -25.29
CA GLU A 316 -12.08 2.88 -25.27
C GLU A 316 -11.03 2.09 -24.50
N ASP A 317 -9.77 2.22 -24.91
CA ASP A 317 -8.59 1.65 -24.25
C ASP A 317 -8.52 0.11 -24.26
N VAL A 318 -9.42 -0.58 -24.99
CA VAL A 318 -9.33 -2.04 -25.24
C VAL A 318 -8.16 -2.35 -26.18
N TYR A 319 -7.97 -1.49 -27.18
CA TYR A 319 -6.82 -1.47 -28.11
C TYR A 319 -6.39 -0.01 -28.35
N ALA A 320 -5.21 0.18 -28.95
CA ALA A 320 -4.68 1.50 -29.34
C ALA A 320 -5.39 2.09 -30.57
#